data_AF-A0A257JMS6-F1
#
_entry.id   AF-A0A257JMS6-F1
#
_cell.length_a   1.000
_cell.length_b   1.000
_cell.length_c   1.000
_cell.angle_alpha   90.00
_cell.angle_beta   90.00
_cell.angle_gamma   90.00
#
_symmetry.space_group_name_H-M   'P 1'
#
loop_
_entity.id
_entity.type
_entity.pdbx_description
1 polymer ?
#
loop_
_entity_poly.entity_id
_entity_poly.type
_entity_poly.pdbx_seq_one_letter_code
_entity_poly.pdbx_strand_id
1 'polypeptide(L)'
;MFDANKIFAALQSELPKAISAMKTEGQAGVDRVKSDPDAKNIALGAGAAGVLGGLLLSGVAGKFGRQAATLGGLAALGTLAYNAYQKHQGQAGSETAPSGVFLPSSTQDQEAVGKATIRAMISAMKADGQIEAAEKAKLFDHLAKIDLSDSEKAFLFDELAKPLDIQQVVADATSPELALEIYAASLVAINTNGPAEKAYLADLATRLKLDTALVAKLHDEALLPA
;
A
#
# COMPACT_ATOMS: atom_id res chain seq x y z
N MET A 1 -5.84 -3.85 35.45
CA MET A 1 -4.39 -3.59 35.34
C MET A 1 -3.88 -4.36 34.13
N PHE A 2 -3.13 -3.69 33.25
CA PHE A 2 -2.52 -4.28 32.06
C PHE A 2 -1.41 -5.26 32.49
N ASP A 3 -1.42 -6.48 31.99
CA ASP A 3 -0.47 -7.53 32.39
C ASP A 3 0.51 -7.82 31.25
N ALA A 4 1.54 -6.98 31.16
CA ALA A 4 2.54 -7.01 30.10
C ALA A 4 3.28 -8.36 30.01
N ASN A 5 3.37 -9.11 31.12
CA ASN A 5 4.03 -10.41 31.17
C ASN A 5 3.26 -11.50 30.40
N LYS A 6 1.92 -11.44 30.36
CA LYS A 6 1.12 -12.38 29.56
C LYS A 6 1.25 -12.15 28.06
N ILE A 7 1.35 -10.89 27.64
CA ILE A 7 1.54 -10.54 26.23
C ILE A 7 2.93 -11.01 25.76
N PHE A 8 3.95 -10.78 26.59
CA PHE A 8 5.30 -11.20 26.27
C PHE A 8 5.44 -12.73 26.19
N ALA A 9 4.78 -13.47 27.10
CA ALA A 9 4.74 -14.92 27.07
C ALA A 9 4.01 -15.47 25.84
N ALA A 10 2.88 -14.87 25.44
CA ALA A 10 2.14 -15.26 24.25
C ALA A 10 2.92 -14.96 22.95
N LEU A 11 3.62 -13.83 22.88
CA LEU A 11 4.49 -13.52 21.74
C LEU A 11 5.65 -14.52 21.62
N GLN A 12 6.28 -14.91 22.74
CA GLN A 12 7.39 -15.86 22.70
C GLN A 12 6.95 -17.27 22.28
N SER A 13 5.73 -17.71 22.62
CA SER A 13 5.27 -19.07 22.30
C SER A 13 4.67 -19.21 20.90
N GLU A 14 3.95 -18.20 20.42
CA GLU A 14 3.17 -18.29 19.18
C GLU A 14 3.95 -17.82 17.95
N LEU A 15 4.89 -16.89 18.12
CA LEU A 15 5.69 -16.36 17.00
C LEU A 15 6.59 -17.44 16.36
N PRO A 16 7.31 -18.30 17.12
CA PRO A 16 8.14 -19.35 16.52
C PRO A 16 7.31 -20.42 15.81
N LYS A 17 6.10 -20.72 16.29
CA LYS A 17 5.17 -21.66 15.65
C LYS A 17 4.63 -21.11 14.35
N ALA A 18 4.22 -19.84 14.34
CA ALA A 18 3.76 -19.15 13.14
C ALA A 18 4.85 -19.04 12.08
N ILE A 19 6.09 -18.74 12.47
CA ILE A 19 7.26 -18.72 11.58
C ILE A 19 7.54 -20.12 11.01
N SER A 20 7.42 -21.17 11.82
CA SER A 20 7.65 -22.56 11.37
C SER A 20 6.57 -23.07 10.42
N ALA A 21 5.31 -22.69 10.65
CA ALA A 21 4.19 -22.99 9.76
C ALA A 21 4.37 -22.29 8.39
N MET A 22 4.69 -21.00 8.39
CA MET A 22 5.00 -20.24 7.17
C MET A 22 6.17 -20.83 6.39
N LYS A 23 7.23 -21.29 7.08
CA LYS A 23 8.38 -21.92 6.43
C LYS A 23 8.00 -23.23 5.73
N THR A 24 7.14 -24.03 6.36
CA THR A 24 6.69 -25.32 5.83
C THR A 24 5.77 -25.12 4.61
N GLU A 25 4.86 -24.15 4.69
CA GLU A 25 3.98 -23.79 3.58
C GLU A 25 4.74 -23.15 2.41
N GLY A 26 5.71 -22.28 2.70
CA GLY A 26 6.60 -21.69 1.69
C GLY A 26 7.46 -22.73 0.97
N GLN A 27 7.96 -23.75 1.68
CA GLN A 27 8.69 -24.86 1.07
C GLN A 27 7.81 -25.72 0.16
N ALA A 28 6.55 -25.99 0.55
CA ALA A 28 5.60 -26.70 -0.30
C ALA A 28 5.27 -25.94 -1.60
N GLY A 29 5.20 -24.61 -1.55
CA GLY A 29 5.06 -23.75 -2.73
C GLY A 29 6.27 -23.84 -3.67
N VAL A 30 7.48 -23.84 -3.12
CA VAL A 30 8.73 -23.98 -3.88
C VAL A 30 8.83 -25.35 -4.57
N ASP A 31 8.42 -26.42 -3.90
CA ASP A 31 8.49 -27.77 -4.49
C ASP A 31 7.43 -27.99 -5.58
N ARG A 32 6.29 -27.29 -5.49
CA ARG A 32 5.27 -27.25 -6.55
C ARG A 32 5.79 -26.55 -7.82
N VAL A 33 6.53 -25.45 -7.69
CA VAL A 33 7.17 -24.75 -8.84
C VAL A 33 8.26 -25.61 -9.50
N LYS A 34 8.94 -26.46 -8.73
CA LYS A 34 9.97 -27.38 -9.27
C LYS A 34 9.37 -28.58 -10.02
N SER A 35 8.20 -29.06 -9.59
CA SER A 35 7.61 -30.31 -10.08
C SER A 35 6.56 -30.13 -11.17
N ASP A 36 5.95 -28.94 -11.27
CA ASP A 36 4.89 -28.65 -12.23
C ASP A 36 5.38 -27.72 -13.38
N PRO A 37 5.38 -28.19 -14.64
CA PRO A 37 5.76 -27.39 -15.80
C PRO A 37 4.91 -26.14 -16.02
N ASP A 38 3.62 -26.16 -15.66
CA ASP A 38 2.73 -25.00 -15.80
C ASP A 38 3.01 -23.96 -14.72
N ALA A 39 3.25 -24.40 -13.48
CA ALA A 39 3.71 -23.51 -12.40
C ALA A 39 5.08 -22.89 -12.73
N LYS A 40 5.96 -23.66 -13.37
CA LYS A 40 7.27 -23.20 -13.85
C LYS A 40 7.14 -22.19 -14.98
N ASN A 41 6.20 -22.37 -15.93
CA ASN A 41 5.95 -21.41 -17.01
C ASN A 41 5.30 -20.11 -16.52
N ILE A 42 4.46 -20.17 -15.49
CA ILE A 42 3.91 -18.97 -14.82
C ILE A 42 5.01 -18.22 -14.06
N ALA A 43 5.94 -18.95 -13.43
CA ALA A 43 7.11 -18.38 -12.76
C ALA A 43 8.15 -17.81 -13.74
N LEU A 44 8.29 -18.39 -14.94
CA LEU A 44 9.26 -17.97 -15.97
C LEU A 44 8.69 -16.91 -16.94
N GLY A 45 7.38 -16.89 -17.16
CA GLY A 45 6.67 -15.85 -17.93
C GLY A 45 6.62 -14.49 -17.22
N ALA A 46 6.91 -14.47 -15.92
CA ALA A 46 7.22 -13.29 -15.13
C ALA A 46 8.74 -13.12 -15.03
N GLY A 47 9.38 -12.60 -16.08
CA GLY A 47 10.82 -12.41 -16.12
C GLY A 47 11.35 -11.63 -14.92
N ALA A 48 12.39 -12.14 -14.26
CA ALA A 48 13.19 -11.59 -13.14
C ALA A 48 12.46 -11.02 -11.89
N ALA A 49 11.15 -10.77 -11.95
CA ALA A 49 10.27 -10.38 -10.85
C ALA A 49 9.57 -11.60 -10.19
N GLY A 50 9.88 -12.82 -10.65
CA GLY A 50 9.14 -14.04 -10.32
C GLY A 50 9.46 -14.70 -8.97
N VAL A 51 10.56 -14.37 -8.29
CA VAL A 51 10.89 -15.03 -7.00
C VAL A 51 10.12 -14.43 -5.83
N LEU A 52 9.91 -13.11 -5.84
CA LEU A 52 9.00 -12.46 -4.89
C LEU A 52 7.53 -12.54 -5.35
N GLY A 53 7.27 -12.50 -6.66
CA GLY A 53 5.93 -12.73 -7.20
C GLY A 53 5.40 -14.14 -6.87
N GLY A 54 6.23 -15.18 -6.94
CA GLY A 54 5.83 -16.56 -6.66
C GLY A 54 5.58 -16.88 -5.18
N LEU A 55 6.34 -16.25 -4.27
CA LEU A 55 6.10 -16.34 -2.82
C LEU A 55 4.89 -15.52 -2.37
N LEU A 56 4.49 -14.49 -3.14
CA LEU A 56 3.29 -13.68 -2.88
C LEU A 56 2.03 -14.13 -3.64
N LEU A 57 2.13 -15.02 -4.65
CA LEU A 57 1.00 -15.42 -5.50
C LEU A 57 0.50 -16.87 -5.32
N SER A 58 1.19 -17.73 -4.58
CA SER A 58 0.80 -19.16 -4.50
C SER A 58 -0.25 -19.50 -3.44
N GLY A 59 -0.77 -18.52 -2.70
CA GLY A 59 -1.68 -18.76 -1.56
C GLY A 59 -3.16 -18.36 -1.71
N VAL A 60 -3.59 -17.61 -2.74
CA VAL A 60 -4.99 -17.11 -2.77
C VAL A 60 -5.54 -17.05 -4.19
N ALA A 61 -6.14 -18.15 -4.63
CA ALA A 61 -7.00 -18.18 -5.81
C ALA A 61 -8.30 -17.42 -5.52
N GLY A 62 -8.35 -16.13 -5.90
CA GLY A 62 -9.56 -15.33 -5.83
C GLY A 62 -9.27 -13.88 -6.17
N LYS A 63 -9.97 -13.34 -7.16
CA LYS A 63 -9.79 -12.04 -7.83
C LYS A 63 -9.91 -10.78 -6.94
N PHE A 64 -9.81 -10.91 -5.62
CA PHE A 64 -9.93 -9.82 -4.63
C PHE A 64 -9.06 -10.01 -3.37
N GLY A 65 -8.10 -10.96 -3.36
CA GLY A 65 -7.37 -11.38 -2.14
C GLY A 65 -5.96 -10.81 -1.90
N ARG A 66 -5.51 -9.77 -2.62
CA ARG A 66 -4.09 -9.32 -2.60
C ARG A 66 -3.64 -8.39 -1.45
N GLN A 67 -4.40 -8.25 -0.36
CA GLN A 67 -4.10 -7.24 0.67
C GLN A 67 -3.87 -7.77 2.11
N ALA A 68 -3.48 -9.03 2.29
CA ALA A 68 -3.42 -9.64 3.63
C ALA A 68 -2.01 -9.97 4.17
N ALA A 69 -0.95 -9.30 3.72
CA ALA A 69 0.37 -9.38 4.34
C ALA A 69 1.01 -7.99 4.55
N THR A 70 0.20 -6.99 4.88
CA THR A 70 0.62 -5.61 5.18
C THR A 70 1.01 -5.47 6.64
N LEU A 71 2.29 -5.57 6.97
CA LEU A 71 2.80 -5.09 8.26
C LEU A 71 3.10 -3.59 8.11
N GLY A 72 2.05 -2.77 8.27
CA GLY A 72 2.07 -1.30 8.25
C GLY A 72 1.79 -0.68 6.88
N GLY A 73 0.56 -0.26 6.60
CA GLY A 73 0.14 0.28 5.29
C GLY A 73 1.03 1.41 4.74
N LEU A 74 1.58 2.27 5.61
CA LEU A 74 2.55 3.32 5.23
C LEU A 74 3.88 2.73 4.74
N ALA A 75 4.38 1.66 5.37
CA ALA A 75 5.62 1.02 4.93
C ALA A 75 5.47 0.38 3.53
N ALA A 76 4.29 -0.17 3.22
CA ALA A 76 3.99 -0.69 1.89
C ALA A 76 3.92 0.42 0.83
N LEU A 77 3.31 1.57 1.16
CA LEU A 77 3.24 2.71 0.24
C LEU A 77 4.61 3.36 0.03
N GLY A 78 5.38 3.56 1.10
CA GLY A 78 6.75 4.09 1.03
C GLY A 78 7.70 3.19 0.23
N THR A 79 7.59 1.86 0.36
CA THR A 79 8.37 0.90 -0.46
C THR A 79 7.99 0.95 -1.93
N LEU A 80 6.70 1.00 -2.26
CA LEU A 80 6.22 1.16 -3.63
C LEU A 80 6.74 2.46 -4.26
N ALA A 81 6.58 3.58 -3.56
CA ALA A 81 7.04 4.89 -4.01
C ALA A 81 8.57 4.91 -4.23
N TYR A 82 9.33 4.34 -3.30
CA TYR A 82 10.78 4.23 -3.41
C TYR A 82 11.22 3.35 -4.58
N ASN A 83 10.57 2.19 -4.79
CA ASN A 83 10.88 1.29 -5.90
C ASN A 83 10.65 1.97 -7.26
N ALA A 84 9.54 2.69 -7.40
CA ALA A 84 9.25 3.46 -8.60
C ALA A 84 10.32 4.52 -8.84
N TYR A 85 10.72 5.25 -7.80
CA TYR A 85 11.77 6.27 -7.87
C TYR A 85 13.14 5.70 -8.26
N GLN A 86 13.57 4.58 -7.66
CA GLN A 86 14.83 3.94 -8.02
C GLN A 86 14.85 3.46 -9.48
N LYS A 87 13.76 2.81 -9.92
CA LYS A 87 13.63 2.35 -11.31
C LYS A 87 13.62 3.52 -12.29
N HIS A 88 13.02 4.66 -11.93
CA HIS A 88 13.04 5.88 -12.74
C HIS A 88 14.45 6.44 -12.90
N GLN A 89 15.29 6.35 -11.87
CA GLN A 89 16.71 6.72 -11.92
C GLN A 89 17.60 5.71 -12.67
N GLY A 90 17.05 4.63 -13.24
CA GLY A 90 17.82 3.59 -13.92
C GLY A 90 18.59 2.67 -12.96
N GLN A 91 18.22 2.66 -11.67
CA GLN A 91 18.81 1.79 -10.65
C GLN A 91 17.96 0.53 -10.46
N ALA A 92 18.59 -0.59 -10.12
CA ALA A 92 17.87 -1.80 -9.73
C ALA A 92 17.15 -1.52 -8.39
N GLY A 93 15.82 -1.60 -8.38
CA GLY A 93 15.02 -1.30 -7.19
C GLY A 93 15.38 -2.20 -6.00
N SER A 94 15.56 -1.61 -4.83
CA SER A 94 15.78 -2.33 -3.56
C SER A 94 14.45 -2.70 -2.92
N GLU A 95 14.34 -3.90 -2.36
CA GLU A 95 13.11 -4.41 -1.74
C GLU A 95 12.64 -3.65 -0.47
N THR A 96 13.42 -2.69 0.03
CA THR A 96 13.12 -1.95 1.26
C THR A 96 13.49 -0.47 1.13
N ALA A 97 12.56 0.41 1.50
CA ALA A 97 12.77 1.85 1.53
C ALA A 97 13.68 2.27 2.70
N PRO A 98 14.65 3.18 2.48
CA PRO A 98 15.48 3.71 3.55
C PRO A 98 14.65 4.56 4.52
N SER A 99 14.87 4.34 5.82
CA SER A 99 14.24 5.10 6.89
C SER A 99 14.64 6.59 6.82
N GLY A 100 13.68 7.49 7.03
CA GLY A 100 13.89 8.94 7.00
C GLY A 100 13.80 9.60 5.61
N VAL A 101 13.66 8.82 4.54
CA VAL A 101 13.46 9.35 3.17
C VAL A 101 12.04 9.05 2.68
N PHE A 102 11.67 7.76 2.66
CA PHE A 102 10.31 7.30 2.27
C PHE A 102 9.55 6.67 3.45
N LEU A 103 10.13 6.73 4.64
CA LEU A 103 9.50 6.30 5.88
C LEU A 103 9.73 7.39 6.93
N PRO A 104 8.70 7.83 7.66
CA PRO A 104 8.85 8.89 8.66
C PRO A 104 9.79 8.48 9.79
N SER A 105 10.74 9.36 10.12
CA SER A 105 11.81 9.12 11.10
C SER A 105 11.45 9.46 12.55
N SER A 106 10.41 10.28 12.77
CA SER A 106 9.93 10.68 14.10
C SER A 106 8.44 10.38 14.28
N THR A 107 7.98 10.32 15.52
CA THR A 107 6.55 10.11 15.84
C THR A 107 5.65 11.24 15.36
N GLN A 108 6.14 12.48 15.39
CA GLN A 108 5.40 13.64 14.88
C GLN A 108 5.29 13.59 13.34
N ASP A 109 6.37 13.18 12.66
CA ASP A 109 6.35 12.99 11.21
C ASP A 109 5.43 11.82 10.82
N GLN A 110 5.39 10.76 11.64
CA GLN A 110 4.48 9.62 11.44
C GLN A 110 3.02 10.04 11.48
N GLU A 111 2.63 10.88 12.42
CA GLU A 111 1.24 11.37 12.51
C GLU A 111 0.88 12.24 11.31
N ALA A 112 1.77 13.16 10.90
CA ALA A 112 1.54 14.04 9.75
C ALA A 112 1.45 13.26 8.44
N VAL A 113 2.39 12.34 8.19
CA VAL A 113 2.41 11.47 7.02
C VAL A 113 1.19 10.54 7.00
N GLY A 114 0.82 9.98 8.15
CA GLY A 114 -0.38 9.15 8.29
C GLY A 114 -1.66 9.89 7.92
N LYS A 115 -1.84 11.12 8.43
CA LYS A 115 -2.99 11.97 8.09
C LYS A 115 -3.01 12.36 6.61
N ALA A 116 -1.87 12.72 6.03
CA ALA A 116 -1.74 13.05 4.62
C ALA A 116 -2.13 11.86 3.73
N THR A 117 -1.65 10.66 4.08
CA THR A 117 -1.95 9.41 3.37
C THR A 117 -3.44 9.09 3.40
N ILE A 118 -4.05 9.10 4.59
CA ILE A 118 -5.49 8.83 4.74
C ILE A 118 -6.33 9.84 3.95
N ARG A 119 -5.95 11.12 4.00
CA ARG A 119 -6.62 12.18 3.23
C ARG A 119 -6.51 11.95 1.73
N ALA A 120 -5.32 11.59 1.24
CA ALA A 120 -5.07 11.28 -0.16
C ALA A 120 -5.93 10.11 -0.66
N MET A 121 -6.05 9.05 0.14
CA MET A 121 -6.91 7.90 -0.16
C MET A 121 -8.39 8.29 -0.22
N ILE A 122 -8.89 9.00 0.80
CA ILE A 122 -10.30 9.44 0.84
C ILE A 122 -10.61 10.39 -0.32
N SER A 123 -9.74 11.36 -0.59
CA SER A 123 -9.90 12.33 -1.68
C SER A 123 -9.98 11.62 -3.03
N ALA A 124 -9.13 10.61 -3.23
CA ALA A 124 -9.13 9.80 -4.45
C ALA A 124 -10.41 8.95 -4.58
N MET A 125 -10.88 8.32 -3.50
CA MET A 125 -12.16 7.60 -3.48
C MET A 125 -13.38 8.51 -3.74
N LYS A 126 -13.25 9.84 -3.58
CA LYS A 126 -14.31 10.81 -3.85
C LYS A 126 -14.29 11.37 -5.28
N ALA A 127 -13.36 10.94 -6.13
CA ALA A 127 -13.09 11.57 -7.41
C ALA A 127 -14.31 11.65 -8.35
N ASP A 128 -15.20 10.66 -8.32
CA ASP A 128 -16.43 10.62 -9.10
C ASP A 128 -17.63 11.31 -8.41
N GLY A 129 -17.42 11.85 -7.20
CA GLY A 129 -18.42 12.53 -6.39
C GLY A 129 -19.32 11.59 -5.58
N GLN A 130 -19.10 10.27 -5.62
CA GLN A 130 -19.91 9.29 -4.92
C GLN A 130 -19.04 8.28 -4.19
N ILE A 131 -18.98 8.36 -2.86
CA ILE A 131 -18.57 7.18 -2.08
C ILE A 131 -19.80 6.32 -1.85
N GLU A 132 -19.86 5.17 -2.51
CA GLU A 132 -20.96 4.23 -2.34
C GLU A 132 -20.98 3.67 -0.92
N ALA A 133 -22.17 3.28 -0.45
CA ALA A 133 -22.32 2.67 0.88
C ALA A 133 -21.45 1.40 1.03
N ALA A 134 -21.28 0.63 -0.06
CA ALA A 134 -20.42 -0.55 -0.08
C ALA A 134 -18.93 -0.20 0.08
N GLU A 135 -18.49 0.92 -0.49
CA GLU A 135 -17.10 1.39 -0.38
C GLU A 135 -16.82 1.93 1.02
N LYS A 136 -17.76 2.68 1.60
CA LYS A 136 -17.70 3.09 3.01
C LYS A 136 -17.60 1.87 3.93
N ALA A 137 -18.45 0.87 3.73
CA ALA A 137 -18.44 -0.35 4.52
C ALA A 137 -17.09 -1.09 4.43
N LYS A 138 -16.55 -1.25 3.21
CA LYS A 138 -15.21 -1.85 3.01
C LYS A 138 -14.10 -1.06 3.67
N LEU A 139 -14.12 0.27 3.58
CA LEU A 139 -13.16 1.13 4.26
C LEU A 139 -13.24 0.92 5.77
N PHE A 140 -14.44 0.95 6.36
CA PHE A 140 -14.63 0.69 7.79
C PHE A 140 -14.22 -0.72 8.22
N ASP A 141 -14.52 -1.75 7.43
CA ASP A 141 -14.10 -3.14 7.70
C ASP A 141 -12.57 -3.28 7.68
N HIS A 142 -11.89 -2.53 6.81
CA HIS A 142 -10.43 -2.51 6.77
C HIS A 142 -9.85 -1.77 7.97
N LEU A 143 -10.43 -0.62 8.33
CA LEU A 143 -10.02 0.18 9.48
C LEU A 143 -10.28 -0.53 10.81
N ALA A 144 -11.34 -1.32 10.92
CA ALA A 144 -11.62 -2.12 12.12
C ALA A 144 -10.56 -3.21 12.38
N LYS A 145 -9.77 -3.57 11.36
CA LYS A 145 -8.64 -4.50 11.47
C LYS A 145 -7.34 -3.80 11.89
N ILE A 146 -7.36 -2.47 11.96
CA ILE A 146 -6.23 -1.62 12.37
C ILE A 146 -6.58 -1.03 13.74
N ASP A 147 -5.65 -1.11 14.69
CA ASP A 147 -5.86 -0.55 16.02
C ASP A 147 -5.68 0.99 16.00
N LEU A 148 -6.74 1.69 15.55
CA LEU A 148 -6.78 3.15 15.50
C LEU A 148 -7.24 3.73 16.85
N SER A 149 -6.51 4.73 17.31
CA SER A 149 -6.91 5.61 18.41
C SER A 149 -8.21 6.36 18.09
N ASP A 150 -8.88 6.85 19.13
CA ASP A 150 -10.13 7.62 18.97
C ASP A 150 -9.92 8.92 18.16
N SER A 151 -8.74 9.55 18.30
CA SER A 151 -8.36 10.73 17.52
C SER A 151 -8.20 10.43 16.03
N GLU A 152 -7.67 9.26 15.67
CA GLU A 152 -7.50 8.85 14.27
C GLU A 152 -8.84 8.51 13.62
N LYS A 153 -9.73 7.84 14.36
CA LYS A 153 -11.11 7.60 13.94
C LYS A 153 -11.85 8.91 13.72
N ALA A 154 -11.75 9.86 14.66
CA ALA A 154 -12.39 11.16 14.53
C ALA A 154 -11.90 11.93 13.28
N PHE A 155 -10.57 11.98 13.07
CA PHE A 155 -9.98 12.59 11.88
C PHE A 155 -10.52 11.98 10.58
N LEU A 156 -10.60 10.65 10.52
CA LEU A 156 -11.14 9.94 9.36
C LEU A 156 -12.62 10.31 9.10
N PHE A 157 -13.46 10.32 10.13
CA PHE A 157 -14.88 10.67 9.98
C PHE A 157 -15.05 12.11 9.48
N ASP A 158 -14.28 13.04 10.03
CA ASP A 158 -14.27 14.43 9.59
C ASP A 158 -13.83 14.53 8.12
N GLU A 159 -12.78 13.80 7.73
CA GLU A 159 -12.26 13.81 6.37
C GLU A 159 -13.24 13.15 5.38
N LEU A 160 -13.97 12.10 5.79
CA LEU A 160 -15.04 11.50 4.99
C LEU A 160 -16.22 12.46 4.78
N ALA A 161 -16.57 13.29 5.78
CA ALA A 161 -17.67 14.24 5.71
C ALA A 161 -17.36 15.49 4.86
N LYS A 162 -16.08 15.85 4.68
CA LYS A 162 -15.69 17.00 3.86
C LYS A 162 -16.00 16.80 2.36
N PRO A 163 -16.25 17.88 1.60
CA PRO A 163 -16.18 17.83 0.15
C PRO A 163 -14.81 17.38 -0.36
N LEU A 164 -14.70 16.94 -1.62
CA LEU A 164 -13.41 16.66 -2.24
C LEU A 164 -12.56 17.94 -2.26
N ASP A 165 -11.35 17.86 -1.69
CA ASP A 165 -10.38 18.95 -1.64
C ASP A 165 -9.00 18.45 -2.04
N ILE A 166 -8.71 18.51 -3.35
CA ILE A 166 -7.40 18.13 -3.88
C ILE A 166 -6.30 19.13 -3.47
N GLN A 167 -6.66 20.38 -3.17
CA GLN A 167 -5.69 21.41 -2.81
C GLN A 167 -5.10 21.12 -1.43
N GLN A 168 -5.92 20.66 -0.49
CA GLN A 168 -5.44 20.22 0.81
C GLN A 168 -4.52 18.98 0.68
N VAL A 169 -4.85 18.01 -0.18
CA VAL A 169 -3.98 16.84 -0.43
C VAL A 169 -2.62 17.28 -0.97
N VAL A 170 -2.60 18.20 -1.94
CA VAL A 170 -1.35 18.73 -2.50
C VAL A 170 -0.56 19.54 -1.46
N ALA A 171 -1.25 20.29 -0.59
CA ALA A 171 -0.60 21.05 0.48
C ALA A 171 0.09 20.17 1.52
N ASP A 172 -0.35 18.92 1.70
CA ASP A 172 0.28 17.96 2.61
C ASP A 172 1.61 17.43 2.06
N ALA A 173 1.85 17.54 0.76
CA ALA A 173 3.10 17.11 0.11
C ALA A 173 4.25 18.08 0.41
N THR A 174 4.73 18.07 1.65
CA THR A 174 5.78 18.95 2.14
C THR A 174 7.18 18.56 1.67
N SER A 175 7.33 17.39 1.05
CA SER A 175 8.56 16.93 0.41
C SER A 175 8.27 16.18 -0.90
N PRO A 176 9.25 16.05 -1.82
CA PRO A 176 9.11 15.23 -3.02
C PRO A 176 8.80 13.76 -2.74
N GLU A 177 9.34 13.21 -1.66
CA GLU A 177 9.12 11.82 -1.23
C GLU A 177 7.68 11.63 -0.75
N LEU A 178 7.17 12.56 0.06
CA LEU A 178 5.79 12.54 0.50
C LEU A 178 4.81 12.78 -0.66
N ALA A 179 5.19 13.57 -1.67
CA ALA A 179 4.40 13.71 -2.90
C ALA A 179 4.24 12.36 -3.62
N LEU A 180 5.30 11.55 -3.70
CA LEU A 180 5.23 10.22 -4.28
C LEU A 180 4.37 9.26 -3.46
N GLU A 181 4.50 9.30 -2.13
CA GLU A 181 3.68 8.49 -1.23
C GLU A 181 2.19 8.87 -1.32
N ILE A 182 1.86 10.17 -1.35
CA ILE A 182 0.50 10.68 -1.54
C ILE A 182 -0.09 10.17 -2.87
N TYR A 183 0.67 10.27 -3.97
CA TYR A 183 0.20 9.75 -5.26
C TYR A 183 -0.01 8.23 -5.22
N ALA A 184 0.93 7.48 -4.66
CA ALA A 184 0.82 6.03 -4.51
C ALA A 184 -0.41 5.63 -3.67
N ALA A 185 -0.66 6.35 -2.57
CA ALA A 185 -1.82 6.13 -1.71
C ALA A 185 -3.13 6.36 -2.46
N SER A 186 -3.23 7.48 -3.19
CA SER A 186 -4.38 7.78 -4.03
C SER A 186 -4.59 6.72 -5.12
N LEU A 187 -3.51 6.28 -5.79
CA LEU A 187 -3.56 5.27 -6.84
C LEU A 187 -4.06 3.91 -6.33
N VAL A 188 -3.60 3.46 -5.17
CA VAL A 188 -4.02 2.17 -4.59
C VAL A 188 -5.46 2.22 -4.06
N ALA A 189 -5.93 3.39 -3.63
CA ALA A 189 -7.27 3.55 -3.10
C ALA A 189 -8.34 3.73 -4.18
N ILE A 190 -7.99 4.36 -5.31
CA ILE A 190 -8.96 4.75 -6.33
C ILE A 190 -9.31 3.61 -7.29
N ASN A 191 -10.56 3.60 -7.75
CA ASN A 191 -11.00 2.73 -8.83
C ASN A 191 -10.68 3.35 -10.20
N THR A 192 -9.60 2.92 -10.85
CA THR A 192 -9.09 3.57 -12.09
C THR A 192 -9.92 3.30 -13.36
N ASN A 193 -11.12 2.72 -13.25
CA ASN A 193 -11.93 2.33 -14.41
C ASN A 193 -12.68 3.51 -15.04
N GLY A 194 -13.04 4.53 -14.27
CA GLY A 194 -13.85 5.65 -14.74
C GLY A 194 -13.04 6.87 -15.21
N PRO A 195 -13.68 7.79 -15.96
CA PRO A 195 -13.02 9.00 -16.46
C PRO A 195 -12.73 10.04 -15.38
N ALA A 196 -13.55 10.10 -14.31
CA ALA A 196 -13.39 11.06 -13.23
C ALA A 196 -12.13 10.74 -12.39
N GLU A 197 -11.89 9.45 -12.17
CA GLU A 197 -10.76 8.91 -11.41
C GLU A 197 -9.45 9.11 -12.15
N LYS A 198 -9.45 8.88 -13.47
CA LYS A 198 -8.30 9.19 -14.32
C LYS A 198 -8.01 10.69 -14.35
N ALA A 199 -9.04 11.53 -14.46
CA ALA A 199 -8.88 12.98 -14.40
C ALA A 199 -8.32 13.43 -13.04
N TYR A 200 -8.78 12.85 -11.93
CA TYR A 200 -8.25 13.10 -10.60
C TYR A 200 -6.77 12.74 -10.50
N LEU A 201 -6.37 11.54 -10.92
CA LEU A 201 -4.96 11.13 -10.87
C LEU A 201 -4.07 12.01 -11.76
N ALA A 202 -4.55 12.41 -12.94
CA ALA A 202 -3.82 13.32 -13.82
C ALA A 202 -3.64 14.73 -13.21
N ASP A 203 -4.70 15.27 -12.60
CA ASP A 203 -4.64 16.57 -11.90
C ASP A 203 -3.71 16.49 -10.68
N LEU A 204 -3.81 15.41 -9.90
CA LEU A 204 -2.95 15.16 -8.74
C LEU A 204 -1.47 15.09 -9.14
N ALA A 205 -1.12 14.27 -10.14
CA ALA A 205 0.25 14.17 -10.64
C ALA A 205 0.81 15.52 -11.08
N THR A 206 0.00 16.31 -11.78
CA THR A 206 0.37 17.65 -12.27
C THR A 206 0.64 18.60 -11.11
N ARG A 207 -0.24 18.64 -10.10
CA ARG A 207 -0.11 19.53 -8.94
C ARG A 207 1.05 19.15 -8.03
N LEU A 208 1.31 17.85 -7.88
CA LEU A 208 2.46 17.30 -7.16
C LEU A 208 3.78 17.43 -7.94
N LYS A 209 3.72 17.91 -9.19
CA LYS A 209 4.89 18.09 -10.09
C LYS A 209 5.65 16.79 -10.33
N LEU A 210 4.92 15.66 -10.43
CA LEU A 210 5.51 14.36 -10.71
C LEU A 210 5.81 14.22 -12.20
N ASP A 211 7.00 13.73 -12.51
CA ASP A 211 7.38 13.40 -13.88
C ASP A 211 6.51 12.27 -14.45
N THR A 212 6.10 12.39 -15.72
CA THR A 212 5.20 11.41 -16.36
C THR A 212 5.80 10.00 -16.41
N ALA A 213 7.11 9.86 -16.61
CA ALA A 213 7.76 8.55 -16.61
C ALA A 213 7.82 7.96 -15.19
N LEU A 214 7.95 8.80 -14.16
CA LEU A 214 7.89 8.36 -12.77
C LEU A 214 6.47 7.91 -12.38
N VAL A 215 5.44 8.64 -12.81
CA VAL A 215 4.04 8.23 -12.65
C VAL A 215 3.81 6.86 -13.28
N ALA A 216 4.28 6.63 -14.51
CA ALA A 216 4.17 5.32 -15.16
C ALA A 216 4.83 4.21 -14.32
N LYS A 217 5.96 4.48 -13.64
CA LYS A 217 6.61 3.51 -12.75
C LYS A 217 5.81 3.22 -11.48
N LEU A 218 5.09 4.20 -10.94
CA LEU A 218 4.18 3.99 -9.80
C LEU A 218 3.02 3.06 -10.20
N HIS A 219 2.47 3.24 -11.40
CA HIS A 219 1.46 2.35 -11.96
C HIS A 219 1.98 0.93 -12.20
N ASP A 220 3.17 0.80 -12.79
CA ASP A 220 3.85 -0.49 -12.99
C ASP A 220 4.02 -1.24 -11.65
N GLU A 221 4.52 -0.55 -10.61
CA GLU A 221 4.77 -1.15 -9.28
C GLU A 221 3.46 -1.49 -8.56
N ALA A 222 2.42 -0.67 -8.71
CA ALA A 222 1.09 -0.94 -8.16
C ALA A 222 0.32 -2.04 -8.91
N LEU A 223 0.82 -2.48 -10.07
CA LEU A 223 0.13 -3.39 -11.00
C LEU A 223 -1.25 -2.83 -11.42
N LEU A 224 -1.33 -1.51 -11.60
CA LEU A 224 -2.53 -0.79 -12.00
C LEU A 224 -2.30 -0.10 -13.36
N PRO A 225 -3.36 0.09 -14.16
CA PRO A 225 -3.24 0.74 -15.46
C PRO A 225 -3.00 2.25 -15.29
N ALA A 226 -2.04 2.77 -16.06
CA ALA A 226 -1.76 4.19 -16.22
C ALA A 226 -2.92 4.98 -16.87
#